data_AF-A0A2G9Y8W4-F1
#
_entry.id   AF-A0A2G9Y8W4-F1
#
_cell.length_a   1.000
_cell.length_b   1.000
_cell.length_c   1.000
_cell.angle_alpha   90.00
_cell.angle_beta   90.00
_cell.angle_gamma   90.00
#
_symmetry.space_group_name_H-M   'P 1'
#
loop_
_entity.id
_entity.type
_entity.pdbx_description
1 polymer ?
#
loop_
_entity_poly.entity_id
_entity_poly.type
_entity_poly.pdbx_seq_one_letter_code
_entity_poly.pdbx_strand_id
1 'polypeptide(L)' 'TIIFGTTGERLELTHKAGSRQAFARGALKAALFVSQQKAGFYTMSALLNLTSCKP' A
#
# COMPACT_ATOMS: atom_id res chain seq x y z
N THR A 1 -12.41 -6.62 1.80
CA THR A 1 -13.05 -5.90 2.92
C THR A 1 -12.61 -6.52 4.21
N ILE A 2 -12.31 -5.71 5.21
CA ILE A 2 -12.01 -6.11 6.58
C ILE A 2 -13.08 -5.49 7.47
N ILE A 3 -13.54 -6.25 8.45
CA ILE A 3 -14.58 -5.81 9.39
C ILE A 3 -14.02 -5.99 10.81
N PHE A 4 -14.10 -4.94 11.61
CA PHE A 4 -13.88 -4.97 13.05
C PHE A 4 -15.22 -4.71 13.74
N GLY A 5 -15.63 -5.57 14.67
CA GLY A 5 -16.93 -5.47 15.32
C GLY A 5 -16.83 -5.67 16.82
N THR A 6 -17.66 -4.92 17.56
CA THR A 6 -17.88 -5.03 19.01
C THR A 6 -19.38 -4.95 19.29
N THR A 7 -19.80 -5.16 20.54
CA THR A 7 -21.22 -5.03 20.89
C THR A 7 -21.69 -3.59 20.65
N GLY A 8 -22.56 -3.39 19.64
CA GLY A 8 -23.14 -2.10 19.31
C GLY A 8 -22.38 -1.28 18.26
N GLU A 9 -21.22 -1.73 17.77
CA GLU A 9 -20.43 -1.00 16.76
C GLU A 9 -19.75 -1.92 15.74
N ARG A 10 -19.58 -1.40 14.51
CA ARG A 10 -18.84 -2.05 13.43
C ARG A 10 -18.06 -1.03 12.59
N LEU A 11 -16.77 -1.27 12.43
CA LEU A 11 -15.89 -0.53 11.53
C LEU A 11 -15.54 -1.41 10.31
N GLU A 12 -15.73 -0.87 9.11
CA GLU A 12 -15.39 -1.56 7.86
C GLU A 12 -14.31 -0.84 7.07
N LEU A 13 -13.32 -1.60 6.61
CA LEU A 13 -12.31 -1.13 5.66
C LEU A 13 -12.48 -1.90 4.35
N THR A 14 -12.96 -1.20 3.33
CA THR A 14 -13.18 -1.78 1.99
C THR A 14 -12.37 -1.04 0.94
N HIS A 15 -11.49 -1.75 0.22
CA HIS A 15 -10.92 -1.27 -1.03
C HIS A 15 -11.70 -1.84 -2.22
N LYS A 16 -12.17 -0.98 -3.12
CA LYS A 16 -12.81 -1.36 -4.38
C LYS A 16 -11.98 -0.82 -5.55
N ALA A 17 -11.51 -1.70 -6.42
CA ALA A 17 -10.84 -1.33 -7.66
C ALA A 17 -11.80 -1.48 -8.84
N GLY A 18 -12.29 -0.36 -9.38
CA GLY A 18 -13.17 -0.36 -10.56
C GLY A 18 -12.44 -0.63 -11.89
N SER A 19 -11.10 -0.59 -11.89
CA SER A 19 -10.27 -0.95 -13.04
C SER A 19 -8.85 -1.31 -12.60
N ARG A 20 -8.05 -1.88 -13.51
CA ARG A 20 -6.63 -2.20 -13.24
C ARG A 20 -5.69 -0.98 -13.23
N GLN A 21 -6.18 0.21 -13.58
CA GLN A 21 -5.34 1.41 -13.69
C GLN A 21 -4.70 1.81 -12.36
N ALA A 22 -5.35 1.53 -11.22
CA ALA A 22 -4.79 1.81 -9.91
C ALA A 22 -3.45 1.09 -9.69
N PHE A 23 -3.36 -0.18 -10.10
CA PHE A 23 -2.14 -0.98 -9.99
C PHE A 23 -1.06 -0.50 -10.95
N ALA A 24 -1.42 -0.18 -12.21
CA ALA A 24 -0.47 0.34 -13.19
C ALA A 24 0.16 1.67 -12.73
N ARG A 25 -0.65 2.60 -12.20
CA ARG A 25 -0.16 3.85 -11.61
C ARG A 25 0.75 3.59 -10.41
N GLY A 26 0.41 2.60 -9.57
CA GLY A 26 1.25 2.16 -8.45
C GLY A 26 2.62 1.66 -8.91
N ALA A 27 2.65 0.81 -9.95
CA ALA A 27 3.89 0.27 -10.52
C ALA A 27 4.78 1.36 -11.13
N LEU A 28 4.20 2.34 -11.84
CA LEU A 28 4.95 3.49 -12.37
C LEU A 28 5.57 4.32 -11.25
N LYS A 29 4.82 4.59 -10.17
CA LYS A 29 5.36 5.27 -8.99
C LYS A 29 6.48 4.46 -8.32
N ALA A 30 6.33 3.14 -8.24
CA ALA A 30 7.35 2.25 -7.69
C ALA A 30 8.63 2.27 -8.54
N ALA A 31 8.52 2.27 -9.87
CA ALA A 31 9.67 2.38 -10.77
C ALA A 31 10.42 3.70 -10.57
N LEU A 32 9.70 4.82 -10.48
CA LEU A 32 10.29 6.13 -10.19
C LEU A 32 10.98 6.16 -8.82
N PHE A 33 10.34 5.59 -7.78
CA PHE A 33 10.90 5.49 -6.45
C PHE A 33 12.20 4.68 -6.44
N VAL A 34 12.20 3.45 -6.96
CA VAL A 34 13.37 2.55 -6.93
C VAL A 34 14.55 3.14 -7.72
N SER A 35 14.31 3.94 -8.76
CA SER A 35 15.38 4.58 -9.53
C SER A 35 16.31 5.50 -8.71
N GLN A 36 15.84 5.98 -7.55
CA GLN A 36 16.58 6.87 -6.66
C GLN A 36 17.15 6.16 -5.43
N GLN A 37 16.92 4.84 -5.29
CA GLN A 37 17.26 4.08 -4.09
C GLN A 37 18.52 3.23 -4.31
N LYS A 38 19.20 2.89 -3.21
CA LYS A 38 20.31 1.92 -3.26
C LYS A 38 19.80 0.54 -3.65
N ALA A 39 20.69 -0.33 -4.13
CA ALA A 39 20.33 -1.71 -4.43
C ALA A 39 19.78 -2.41 -3.17
N GLY A 40 18.62 -3.03 -3.30
CA GLY A 40 17.91 -3.66 -2.19
C GLY A 40 16.52 -4.14 -2.61
N PHE A 41 15.89 -4.90 -1.73
CA PHE A 41 14.51 -5.35 -1.93
C PHE A 41 13.54 -4.35 -1.29
N TYR A 42 12.64 -3.80 -2.10
CA TYR A 42 11.64 -2.81 -1.66
C TYR A 42 10.23 -3.33 -1.89
N THR A 43 9.34 -3.01 -0.96
CA THR A 43 7.90 -3.29 -1.08
C THR A 43 7.13 -1.99 -1.22
N MET A 44 5.84 -2.08 -1.57
CA MET A 44 4.96 -0.90 -1.60
C MET A 44 4.88 -0.18 -0.25
N SER A 45 5.13 -0.85 0.88
CA SER A 45 5.18 -0.23 2.19
C SER A 45 6.34 0.77 2.32
N ALA A 46 7.48 0.52 1.66
CA ALA A 46 8.61 1.45 1.63
C ALA A 46 8.28 2.71 0.82
N LEU A 47 7.53 2.58 -0.27
CA LEU A 47 7.03 3.71 -1.07
C LEU A 47 5.95 4.50 -0.33
N LEU A 48 5.07 3.82 0.41
CA LEU A 48 3.97 4.41 1.16
C LEU A 48 4.38 4.89 2.56
N ASN A 49 5.64 4.70 2.95
CA ASN A 49 6.18 5.03 4.29
C ASN A 49 5.38 4.39 5.44
N LEU A 50 4.89 3.16 5.25
CA LEU A 50 4.04 2.45 6.22
C LEU A 50 4.82 1.57 7.19
N THR A 51 6.13 1.40 6.99
CA THR A 51 7.01 0.66 7.89
C THR A 51 7.65 1.61 8.90
N SER A 52 7.39 1.38 10.19
CA SER A 52 8.09 2.03 11.31
C SER A 52 9.50 1.50 11.55
N CYS A 53 9.88 0.40 10.90
CA CYS A 53 11.20 -0.20 11.03
C CYS A 53 12.08 0.21 9.85
N LYS A 54 12.87 1.26 10.04
CA LYS A 54 14.09 1.48 9.27
C LYS A 54 15.14 0.50 9.82
N PRO A 55 15.90 -0.23 8.98
CA PRO A 55 17.04 -0.99 9.48
C PRO A 55 18.08 -0.09 10.15
#